data_AF-F9Y9Q7-F1
#
_entry.id   AF-F9Y9Q7-F1
#
_cell.length_a   1.000
_cell.length_b   1.000
_cell.length_c   1.000
_cell.angle_alpha   90.00
_cell.angle_beta   90.00
_cell.angle_gamma   90.00
#
_symmetry.space_group_name_H-M   'P 1'
#
loop_
_entity.id
_entity.type
_entity.pdbx_description
1 polymer ?
#
loop_
_entity_poly.entity_id
_entity_poly.type
_entity_poly.pdbx_seq_one_letter_code
_entity_poly.pdbx_strand_id
1 'polypeptide(L)'
;MTQKYWTGAEAAIIAAEAAATALVTGLPEYRDGQEVAPEARVTARWAEPRETATPGTFAIPAYPGMDVPEGCAEADGVSLPKVMEDELG
;
A
#
# COMPACT_ATOMS: atom_id res chain seq x y z
N MET A 1 17.17 2.92 0.21
CA MET A 1 16.33 2.46 -0.92
C MET A 1 15.19 3.43 -1.04
N THR A 2 14.95 4.01 -2.21
CA THR A 2 13.81 4.91 -2.43
C THR A 2 12.53 4.07 -2.38
N GLN A 3 11.54 4.48 -1.58
CA GLN A 3 10.24 3.81 -1.56
C GLN A 3 9.54 4.02 -2.91
N LYS A 4 9.13 2.91 -3.54
CA LYS A 4 8.33 2.93 -4.76
C LYS A 4 6.84 2.97 -4.44
N TYR A 5 6.06 3.57 -5.33
CA TYR A 5 4.61 3.70 -5.21
C TYR A 5 3.94 3.26 -6.49
N TRP A 6 2.74 2.70 -6.37
CA TRP A 6 1.82 2.58 -7.48
C TRP A 6 0.91 3.80 -7.48
N THR A 7 0.74 4.41 -8.65
CA THR A 7 -0.07 5.62 -8.86
C THR A 7 -1.08 5.41 -9.99
N GLY A 8 -2.29 5.94 -9.87
CA GLY A 8 -3.33 5.79 -10.89
C GLY A 8 -4.67 6.37 -10.47
N ALA A 9 -5.73 6.08 -11.23
CA ALA A 9 -7.09 6.42 -10.83
C ALA A 9 -7.49 5.68 -9.54
N GLU A 10 -8.39 6.27 -8.73
CA GLU A 10 -8.79 5.72 -7.43
C GLU A 10 -9.20 4.24 -7.51
N ALA A 11 -10.04 3.89 -8.48
CA ALA A 11 -10.50 2.51 -8.65
C ALA A 11 -9.36 1.51 -8.95
N ALA A 12 -8.36 1.92 -9.73
CA ALA A 12 -7.19 1.09 -10.02
C ALA A 12 -6.33 0.90 -8.76
N ILE A 13 -6.19 1.94 -7.95
CA ILE A 13 -5.41 1.90 -6.71
C ILE A 13 -6.12 1.10 -5.61
N ILE A 14 -7.46 1.15 -5.54
CA ILE A 14 -8.25 0.27 -4.67
C ILE A 14 -8.07 -1.20 -5.09
N ALA A 15 -8.08 -1.49 -6.40
CA ALA A 15 -7.84 -2.86 -6.89
C ALA A 15 -6.41 -3.33 -6.58
N ALA A 16 -5.41 -2.46 -6.75
CA ALA A 16 -4.02 -2.72 -6.39
C ALA A 16 -3.85 -3.01 -4.90
N GLU A 17 -4.52 -2.23 -4.05
CA GLU A 17 -4.55 -2.43 -2.60
C GLU A 17 -5.14 -3.79 -2.23
N ALA A 18 -6.29 -4.15 -2.79
CA ALA A 18 -6.94 -5.42 -2.55
C ALA A 18 -6.04 -6.61 -2.94
N ALA A 19 -5.32 -6.50 -4.07
CA ALA A 19 -4.39 -7.52 -4.52
C ALA A 19 -3.17 -7.66 -3.58
N ALA A 20 -2.59 -6.54 -3.13
CA ALA A 20 -1.51 -6.55 -2.15
C ALA A 20 -1.97 -7.11 -0.79
N THR A 21 -3.17 -6.72 -0.33
CA THR A 21 -3.78 -7.25 0.88
C THR A 21 -4.00 -8.76 0.80
N ALA A 22 -4.45 -9.29 -0.34
CA ALA A 22 -4.59 -10.73 -0.55
C ALA A 22 -3.25 -11.48 -0.45
N LEU A 23 -2.16 -10.89 -0.96
CA LEU A 23 -0.82 -11.48 -0.83
C LEU A 23 -0.35 -11.47 0.63
N VAL A 24 -0.50 -10.35 1.32
CA VAL A 24 0.02 -10.14 2.69
C VAL A 24 -0.76 -10.96 3.71
N THR A 25 -2.08 -11.08 3.55
CA THR A 25 -2.92 -11.94 4.37
C THR A 25 -2.56 -13.43 4.24
N GLY A 26 -2.00 -13.84 3.11
CA GLY A 26 -1.45 -15.18 2.91
C GLY A 26 -0.14 -15.46 3.66
N LEU A 27 0.54 -14.42 4.17
CA LEU A 27 1.84 -14.58 4.83
C LEU A 27 1.69 -14.97 6.31
N PRO A 28 2.59 -15.82 6.85
CA PRO A 28 2.61 -16.14 8.26
C PRO A 28 2.98 -14.91 9.08
N GLU A 29 2.15 -14.58 10.08
CA GLU A 29 2.47 -13.58 11.10
C GLU A 29 2.98 -14.31 12.35
N TYR A 30 4.01 -13.79 13.00
CA TYR A 30 4.54 -14.36 14.24
C TYR A 30 4.41 -13.37 15.40
N ARG A 31 3.92 -13.84 16.55
CA ARG A 31 3.91 -13.09 17.82
C ARG A 31 4.64 -13.93 18.87
N ASP A 32 5.63 -13.34 19.52
CA ASP A 32 6.50 -14.01 20.50
C ASP A 32 7.12 -15.34 19.99
N GLY A 33 7.45 -15.38 18.70
CA GLY A 33 8.05 -16.56 18.06
C GLY A 33 7.05 -17.68 17.70
N GLN A 34 5.74 -17.47 17.89
CA GLN A 34 4.69 -18.40 17.49
C GLN A 34 3.92 -17.87 16.29
N GLU A 35 3.61 -18.75 15.34
CA GLU A 35 2.78 -18.39 14.19
C GLU A 35 1.34 -18.10 14.65
N VAL A 36 0.81 -16.97 14.22
CA VAL A 36 -0.56 -16.52 14.47
C VAL A 36 -1.49 -17.18 13.45
N ALA A 37 -2.59 -17.74 13.95
CA ALA A 37 -3.65 -18.31 13.12
C ALA A 37 -4.16 -17.28 12.10
N PRO A 38 -4.41 -17.64 10.82
CA PRO A 38 -4.82 -16.72 9.76
C PRO A 38 -5.94 -15.74 10.14
N GLU A 39 -6.94 -16.20 10.88
CA GLU A 39 -8.08 -15.42 11.36
C GLU A 39 -7.75 -14.38 12.43
N ALA A 40 -6.60 -14.52 13.11
CA ALA A 40 -6.13 -13.62 14.16
C ALA A 40 -5.00 -12.67 13.69
N ARG A 41 -4.63 -12.74 12.41
CA ARG A 41 -3.63 -11.86 11.79
C ARG A 41 -4.21 -10.46 11.62
N VAL A 42 -3.41 -9.43 11.88
CA VAL A 42 -3.85 -8.01 11.79
C VAL A 42 -3.80 -7.49 10.35
N THR A 43 -3.42 -8.33 9.39
CA THR A 43 -3.09 -7.98 7.99
C THR A 43 -4.29 -7.60 7.12
N ALA A 44 -5.43 -7.22 7.68
CA ALA A 44 -6.68 -6.98 6.94
C ALA A 44 -6.62 -5.81 5.93
N ARG A 45 -5.56 -5.01 5.92
CA ARG A 45 -5.32 -3.96 4.92
C ARG A 45 -3.83 -3.65 4.82
N TRP A 46 -3.24 -3.79 3.62
CA TRP A 46 -1.82 -3.52 3.37
C TRP A 46 -1.50 -2.03 3.37
N ALA A 47 -2.34 -1.23 2.70
CA ALA A 47 -2.15 0.21 2.59
C ALA A 47 -3.49 0.92 2.36
N GLU A 48 -3.53 2.22 2.58
CA GLU A 48 -4.67 3.06 2.23
C GLU A 48 -4.35 3.89 0.98
N PRO A 49 -5.20 3.86 -0.07
CA PRO A 49 -5.10 4.77 -1.20
C PRO A 49 -5.11 6.23 -0.74
N ARG A 50 -4.13 7.02 -1.18
CA ARG A 50 -4.06 8.45 -0.87
C ARG A 50 -3.99 9.26 -2.14
N GLU A 51 -4.79 10.32 -2.22
CA GLU A 51 -4.71 11.26 -3.33
C GLU A 51 -3.35 11.99 -3.31
N THR A 52 -2.75 12.12 -4.48
CA THR A 52 -1.46 12.78 -4.69
C THR A 52 -1.64 14.28 -4.91
N ALA A 53 -0.53 15.02 -5.10
CA ALA A 53 -0.60 16.42 -5.51
C ALA A 53 -1.29 16.64 -6.89
N THR A 54 -1.44 15.59 -7.71
CA THR A 54 -2.20 15.64 -8.95
C THR A 54 -3.64 15.18 -8.69
N PRO A 55 -4.65 16.07 -8.87
CA PRO A 55 -6.05 15.72 -8.61
C PRO A 55 -6.51 14.51 -9.42
N GLY A 56 -7.27 13.61 -8.79
CA GLY A 56 -7.76 12.38 -9.40
C GLY A 56 -6.70 11.28 -9.56
N THR A 57 -5.46 11.51 -9.10
CA THR A 57 -4.41 10.49 -9.05
C THR A 57 -4.18 10.10 -7.60
N PHE A 58 -4.30 8.80 -7.33
CA PHE A 58 -4.11 8.18 -6.03
C PHE A 58 -2.83 7.35 -6.02
N ALA A 59 -2.32 7.06 -4.83
CA ALA A 59 -1.13 6.26 -4.64
C ALA A 59 -1.23 5.34 -3.42
N ILE A 60 -0.57 4.18 -3.53
CA ILE A 60 -0.18 3.32 -2.39
C ILE A 60 1.29 2.94 -2.51
N PRO A 61 1.98 2.58 -1.42
CA PRO A 61 3.30 1.98 -1.49
C PRO A 61 3.24 0.71 -2.36
N ALA A 62 4.18 0.59 -3.30
CA ALA A 62 4.31 -0.62 -4.11
C ALA A 62 4.75 -1.79 -3.21
N TYR A 63 4.08 -2.94 -3.35
CA TYR A 63 4.46 -4.14 -2.62
C TYR A 63 5.74 -4.76 -3.25
N PRO A 64 6.84 -4.92 -2.51
CA PRO A 64 8.05 -5.53 -3.05
C PRO A 64 7.79 -6.98 -3.49
N GLY A 65 8.09 -7.28 -4.76
CA GLY A 65 7.89 -8.63 -5.32
C GLY A 65 6.52 -8.85 -5.98
N MET A 66 5.73 -7.80 -6.18
CA MET A 66 4.54 -7.82 -7.04
C MET A 66 4.77 -6.96 -8.28
N ASP A 67 4.32 -7.44 -9.44
CA ASP A 67 4.30 -6.65 -10.67
C ASP A 67 3.33 -5.46 -10.55
N VAL A 68 3.54 -4.42 -11.36
CA VAL A 68 2.68 -3.22 -11.36
C VAL A 68 1.25 -3.62 -11.76
N PRO A 69 0.23 -3.37 -10.90
CA PRO A 69 -1.15 -3.73 -11.20
C PRO A 69 -1.72 -2.99 -12.41
N GLU A 70 -2.71 -3.58 -13.08
CA GLU A 70 -3.38 -2.97 -14.22
C GLU A 70 -3.97 -1.60 -13.87
N GLY A 71 -3.80 -0.63 -14.77
CA GLY A 71 -4.25 0.75 -14.55
C GLY A 71 -3.40 1.56 -13.57
N CYS A 72 -2.33 0.98 -13.02
CA CYS A 72 -1.35 1.68 -12.21
C CYS A 72 -0.05 1.94 -13.00
N ALA A 73 0.67 2.99 -12.59
CA ALA A 73 2.05 3.25 -12.97
C ALA A 73 2.94 3.18 -11.73
N GLU A 74 4.20 2.79 -11.90
CA GLU A 74 5.19 2.82 -10.82
C GLU A 74 5.92 4.16 -10.81
N ALA A 75 6.03 4.78 -9.63
CA ALA A 75 6.74 6.04 -9.43
C ALA A 75 7.69 5.96 -8.22
N ASP A 76 8.87 6.56 -8.37
CA ASP A 76 9.81 6.82 -7.27
C ASP A 76 9.39 8.10 -6.55
N GLY A 77 9.11 8.03 -5.25
CA GLY A 77 8.81 9.21 -4.42
C GLY A 77 7.59 10.00 -4.87
N VAL A 78 6.41 9.66 -4.35
CA VAL A 78 5.17 10.40 -4.65
C VAL A 78 5.03 11.61 -3.72
N SER A 79 4.80 12.79 -4.28
CA SER A 79 4.40 13.98 -3.53
C SER A 79 2.97 13.81 -3.01
N LEU A 80 2.86 13.28 -1.80
CA LEU A 80 1.60 13.24 -1.04
C LEU A 80 1.35 14.62 -0.41
N PRO A 81 0.09 15.07 -0.31
CA PRO A 81 -0.23 16.36 0.28
C PRO A 81 0.28 16.49 1.72
N LYS A 82 0.84 17.66 2.01
CA LYS A 82 1.69 18.04 3.17
C LYS A 82 1.01 18.03 4.55
N VAL A 83 -0.23 17.53 4.70
CA VAL A 83 -1.05 17.73 5.91
C VAL A 83 -0.55 16.93 7.14
N MET A 84 0.61 16.25 7.04
CA MET A 84 1.23 15.49 8.14
C MET A 84 2.71 15.79 8.36
N GLU A 85 3.28 16.89 7.84
CA GLU A 85 4.63 17.29 8.29
C GLU A 85 4.66 17.84 9.73
N ASP A 86 3.50 18.15 10.33
CA ASP A 86 3.37 18.78 11.65
C ASP A 86 2.88 17.86 12.80
N GLU A 87 2.47 16.61 12.56
CA GLU A 87 1.99 15.70 13.63
C GLU A 87 3.04 14.65 14.10
N LEU A 88 4.31 14.90 13.80
CA LEU A 88 5.45 14.15 14.36
C LEU A 88 6.51 15.07 15.01
N GLY A 89 6.10 16.29 15.40
CA GLY A 89 6.87 17.18 16.27
C GLY A 89 6.74 16.79 17.75
#